data_AF-A0A7V0ME55-F1
#
_entry.id   AF-A0A7V0ME55-F1
#
_cell.length_a   1.000
_cell.length_b   1.000
_cell.length_c   1.000
_cell.angle_alpha   90.00
_cell.angle_beta   90.00
_cell.angle_gamma   90.00
#
_symmetry.space_group_name_H-M   'P 1'
#
loop_
_entity.id
_entity.type
_entity.pdbx_description
1 polymer ?
#
loop_
_entity_poly.entity_id
_entity_poly.type
_entity_poly.pdbx_seq_one_letter_code
_entity_poly.pdbx_strand_id
1 'polypeptide(L)'
;QLLGERPKRPGHPIETQVIYSSLVVVLEDAEGRLELAPPDILHDLTPAKYDPSKDGQTSFQGPTPEHLQNLTRWLKINVQHSISQEHRAKREREISISEEYLKKSFEASIRAAQDSWAKLAARVASGEESAILARDEALRRVDALKARLERKLSELAHLRVVRPGPIAYLGTAIVNPAENQEIRDLMVSDPEIEKIAMEVAMEYERKRGWEPTDVSQLKDGSGFDIRSLGPADDYGRREIRRIEVKGRVDEGDVVLTTNEWRQAHRHGDTYWLYVVWNCKSDKQQLITIQNPAKVFAPHARALTIVKGYQISSNFIKETGKGSSV
;
A
#
# COMPACT_ATOMS: atom_id res chain seq x y z
N GLN A 1 -6.67 0.33 -12.81
CA GLN A 1 -6.24 1.75 -12.88
C GLN A 1 -7.40 2.66 -12.48
N LEU A 2 -7.10 3.90 -12.06
CA LEU A 2 -8.06 5.00 -11.95
C LEU A 2 -7.64 6.13 -12.88
N LEU A 3 -8.62 6.78 -13.47
CA LEU A 3 -8.46 7.88 -14.40
C LEU A 3 -8.96 9.18 -13.76
N GLY A 4 -8.31 10.28 -14.11
CA GLY A 4 -8.77 11.62 -13.78
C GLY A 4 -8.60 12.55 -14.96
N GLU A 5 -8.98 13.81 -14.76
CA GLU A 5 -8.88 14.84 -15.79
C GLU A 5 -7.76 15.82 -15.47
N ARG A 6 -7.12 16.34 -16.52
CA ARG A 6 -6.13 17.41 -16.45
C ARG A 6 -6.53 18.52 -17.41
N PRO A 7 -6.85 19.72 -16.91
CA PRO A 7 -6.99 20.90 -17.77
C PRO A 7 -5.67 21.18 -18.51
N LYS A 8 -5.74 21.35 -19.83
CA LYS A 8 -4.64 21.89 -20.64
C LYS A 8 -4.74 23.42 -20.72
N ARG A 9 -3.88 24.04 -21.54
CA ARG A 9 -3.95 25.48 -21.83
C ARG A 9 -5.35 25.87 -22.30
N PRO A 10 -5.79 27.13 -22.06
CA PRO A 10 -7.09 27.60 -22.53
C PRO A 10 -7.32 27.26 -24.02
N GLY A 11 -8.49 26.72 -24.34
CA GLY A 11 -8.87 26.30 -25.70
C GLY A 11 -8.44 24.89 -26.11
N HIS A 12 -7.75 24.13 -25.25
CA HIS A 12 -7.42 22.72 -25.51
C HIS A 12 -8.40 21.78 -24.81
N PRO A 13 -8.72 20.61 -25.41
CA PRO A 13 -9.56 19.63 -24.77
C PRO A 13 -8.93 19.11 -23.48
N ILE A 14 -9.79 18.75 -22.53
CA ILE A 14 -9.40 18.14 -21.26
C ILE A 14 -8.72 16.80 -21.55
N GLU A 15 -7.57 16.58 -20.94
CA GLU A 15 -6.83 15.33 -21.10
C GLU A 15 -7.23 14.34 -19.99
N THR A 16 -7.52 13.10 -20.39
CA THR A 16 -7.65 12.00 -19.44
C THR A 16 -6.27 11.48 -19.11
N GLN A 17 -5.98 11.32 -17.82
CA GLN A 17 -4.71 10.78 -17.34
C GLN A 17 -4.93 9.68 -16.31
N VAL A 18 -3.98 8.74 -16.24
CA VAL A 18 -3.94 7.76 -15.14
C VAL A 18 -3.48 8.48 -13.88
N ILE A 19 -4.33 8.48 -12.86
CA ILE A 19 -4.04 9.09 -11.56
C ILE A 19 -3.64 8.05 -10.51
N TYR A 20 -3.93 6.78 -10.77
CA TYR A 20 -3.54 5.66 -9.93
C TYR A 20 -3.49 4.36 -10.73
N SER A 21 -2.51 3.52 -10.43
CA SER A 21 -2.37 2.17 -10.98
C SER A 21 -1.77 1.28 -9.91
N SER A 22 -2.34 0.09 -9.74
CA SER A 22 -1.78 -0.96 -8.92
C SER A 22 -1.80 -2.28 -9.68
N LEU A 23 -0.86 -3.16 -9.31
CA LEU A 23 -0.88 -4.56 -9.67
C LEU A 23 -1.66 -5.31 -8.59
N VAL A 24 -2.48 -6.28 -9.00
CA VAL A 24 -3.28 -7.12 -8.10
C VAL A 24 -3.10 -8.55 -8.55
N VAL A 25 -2.93 -9.47 -7.59
CA VAL A 25 -2.95 -10.91 -7.83
C VAL A 25 -4.25 -11.47 -7.29
N VAL A 26 -4.88 -12.35 -8.07
CA VAL A 26 -6.06 -13.10 -7.65
C VAL A 26 -5.66 -14.57 -7.61
N LEU A 27 -5.84 -15.18 -6.45
CA LEU A 27 -5.71 -16.62 -6.27
C LEU A 27 -7.07 -17.24 -6.57
N GLU A 28 -7.06 -18.33 -7.32
CA GLU A 28 -8.22 -19.16 -7.58
C GLU A 28 -7.88 -20.58 -7.13
N ASP A 29 -8.69 -21.13 -6.23
CA ASP A 29 -8.53 -22.51 -5.78
C ASP A 29 -9.25 -23.51 -6.71
N ALA A 30 -9.10 -24.80 -6.41
CA ALA A 30 -9.70 -25.88 -7.20
C ALA A 30 -11.24 -25.84 -7.22
N GLU A 31 -11.87 -25.17 -6.26
CA GLU A 31 -13.31 -24.96 -6.19
C GLU A 31 -13.78 -23.67 -6.89
N GLY A 32 -12.84 -22.90 -7.48
CA GLY A 32 -13.13 -21.64 -8.18
C GLY A 32 -13.37 -20.45 -7.24
N ARG A 33 -12.98 -20.54 -5.96
CA ARG A 33 -13.07 -19.41 -5.04
C ARG A 33 -11.94 -18.44 -5.32
N LEU A 34 -12.28 -17.15 -5.37
CA LEU A 34 -11.35 -16.07 -5.67
C LEU A 34 -10.94 -15.33 -4.40
N GLU A 35 -9.63 -15.17 -4.21
CA GLU A 35 -9.05 -14.40 -3.13
C GLU A 35 -8.01 -13.39 -3.65
N LEU A 36 -7.93 -12.22 -3.03
CA LEU A 36 -6.85 -11.27 -3.30
C LEU A 36 -5.55 -11.71 -2.64
N ALA A 37 -4.43 -11.56 -3.34
CA ALA A 37 -3.11 -11.72 -2.77
C ALA A 37 -2.21 -10.52 -3.10
N PRO A 38 -1.20 -10.23 -2.25
CA PRO A 38 -0.18 -9.25 -2.57
C PRO A 38 0.58 -9.69 -3.83
N PRO A 39 0.94 -8.78 -4.75
CA PRO A 39 1.69 -9.12 -5.97
C PRO A 39 3.01 -9.84 -5.72
N ASP A 40 3.60 -9.57 -4.57
CA ASP A 40 4.89 -10.07 -4.11
C ASP A 40 4.92 -11.60 -3.97
N ILE A 41 3.74 -12.23 -3.83
CA ILE A 41 3.59 -13.70 -3.71
C ILE A 41 4.23 -14.46 -4.88
N LEU A 42 4.29 -13.82 -6.07
CA LEU A 42 4.93 -14.41 -7.25
C LEU A 42 6.44 -14.63 -7.06
N HIS A 43 7.07 -13.95 -6.09
CA HIS A 43 8.48 -14.16 -5.78
C HIS A 43 8.76 -15.44 -5.00
N ASP A 44 7.77 -15.94 -4.27
CA ASP A 44 7.88 -17.14 -3.45
C ASP A 44 7.63 -18.41 -4.28
N LEU A 45 7.06 -18.23 -5.49
CA LEU A 45 6.89 -19.32 -6.45
C LEU A 45 8.24 -19.76 -7.04
N THR A 46 8.41 -21.08 -7.07
CA THR A 46 9.55 -21.72 -7.73
C THR A 46 9.12 -22.17 -9.11
N PRO A 47 9.80 -21.70 -10.18
CA PRO A 47 9.51 -22.18 -11.52
C PRO A 47 9.65 -23.70 -11.56
N ALA A 48 8.57 -24.38 -11.96
CA ALA A 48 8.65 -25.81 -12.24
C ALA A 48 9.68 -26.04 -13.35
N LYS A 49 10.54 -27.06 -13.21
CA LYS A 49 11.35 -27.51 -14.34
C LYS A 49 10.38 -28.04 -15.39
N TYR A 50 10.50 -27.55 -16.62
CA TYR A 50 9.74 -28.05 -17.75
C TYR A 50 10.00 -29.55 -17.91
N ASP A 51 8.97 -30.37 -17.66
CA ASP A 51 9.01 -31.81 -17.83
C ASP A 51 8.05 -32.20 -18.97
N PRO A 52 8.56 -32.43 -20.19
CA PRO A 52 7.73 -32.79 -21.34
C PRO A 52 7.00 -34.13 -21.19
N SER A 53 7.30 -34.93 -20.15
CA SER A 53 6.56 -36.16 -19.84
C SER A 53 5.31 -35.93 -18.98
N LYS A 54 5.22 -34.78 -18.29
CA LYS A 54 4.05 -34.34 -17.50
C LYS A 54 3.13 -33.38 -18.27
N ASP A 55 3.50 -33.04 -19.51
CA ASP A 55 2.82 -32.11 -20.43
C ASP A 55 1.36 -32.52 -20.77
N GLY A 56 0.97 -33.75 -20.42
CA GLY A 56 -0.39 -34.29 -20.60
C GLY A 56 -1.28 -34.34 -19.35
N GLN A 57 -0.78 -34.00 -18.14
CA GLN A 57 -1.57 -34.12 -16.90
C GLN A 57 -2.22 -32.81 -16.42
N THR A 58 -1.80 -31.65 -16.94
CA THR A 58 -2.50 -30.37 -16.71
C THR A 58 -2.79 -29.70 -18.05
N SER A 59 -3.95 -30.00 -18.62
CA SER A 59 -4.48 -29.40 -19.85
C SER A 59 -4.94 -27.95 -19.66
N PHE A 60 -4.21 -27.14 -18.91
CA PHE A 60 -4.57 -25.74 -18.71
C PHE A 60 -4.11 -24.92 -19.92
N GLN A 61 -5.05 -24.59 -20.80
CA GLN A 61 -4.82 -23.79 -22.00
C GLN A 61 -4.77 -22.27 -21.74
N GLY A 62 -4.62 -21.87 -20.47
CA GLY A 62 -4.79 -20.48 -20.07
C GLY A 62 -6.26 -20.13 -19.80
N PRO A 63 -6.52 -18.95 -19.20
CA PRO A 63 -7.87 -18.51 -18.93
C PRO A 63 -8.63 -18.21 -20.23
N THR A 64 -9.88 -18.70 -20.33
CA THR A 64 -10.76 -18.39 -21.46
C THR A 64 -11.19 -16.92 -21.44
N PRO A 65 -11.66 -16.35 -22.58
CA PRO A 65 -12.19 -14.99 -22.60
C PRO A 65 -13.35 -14.77 -21.62
N GLU A 66 -14.23 -15.75 -21.44
CA GLU A 66 -15.33 -15.70 -20.46
C GLU A 66 -14.81 -15.66 -19.03
N HIS A 67 -13.80 -16.48 -18.73
CA HIS A 67 -13.14 -16.49 -17.43
C HIS A 67 -12.52 -15.12 -17.10
N LEU A 68 -11.79 -14.51 -18.05
CA LEU A 68 -11.23 -13.16 -17.89
C LEU A 68 -12.31 -12.09 -17.69
N GLN A 69 -13.48 -12.22 -18.34
CA GLN A 69 -14.60 -11.31 -18.13
C GLN A 69 -15.18 -11.43 -16.72
N ASN A 70 -15.34 -12.65 -16.22
CA ASN A 70 -15.82 -12.91 -14.86
C ASN A 70 -14.85 -12.38 -13.80
N LEU A 71 -13.54 -12.63 -13.96
CA LEU A 71 -12.48 -12.05 -13.12
C LEU A 71 -12.51 -10.52 -13.15
N THR A 72 -12.65 -9.93 -14.34
CA THR A 72 -12.73 -8.47 -14.49
C THR A 72 -13.93 -7.89 -13.75
N ARG A 73 -15.09 -8.56 -13.80
CA ARG A 73 -16.30 -8.15 -13.06
C ARG A 73 -16.07 -8.24 -11.56
N TRP A 74 -15.47 -9.34 -11.09
CA TRP A 74 -15.16 -9.53 -9.69
C TRP A 74 -14.17 -8.48 -9.16
N LEU A 75 -13.10 -8.17 -9.92
CA LEU A 75 -12.14 -7.12 -9.58
C LEU A 75 -12.77 -5.72 -9.53
N LYS A 76 -13.72 -5.42 -10.44
CA LYS A 76 -14.44 -4.14 -10.41
C LYS A 76 -15.20 -3.95 -9.10
N ILE A 77 -15.86 -5.00 -8.62
CA ILE A 77 -16.71 -4.98 -7.43
C ILE A 77 -15.85 -5.00 -6.16
N ASN A 78 -14.96 -5.98 -6.03
CA ASN A 78 -14.26 -6.26 -4.78
C ASN A 78 -12.99 -5.41 -4.58
N VAL A 79 -12.43 -4.82 -5.65
CA VAL A 79 -11.18 -4.07 -5.58
C VAL A 79 -11.35 -2.64 -6.07
N GLN A 80 -11.69 -2.47 -7.36
CA GLN A 80 -11.66 -1.17 -8.00
C GLN A 80 -12.69 -0.21 -7.41
N HIS A 81 -13.85 -0.71 -6.96
CA HIS A 81 -14.87 0.13 -6.32
C HIS A 81 -14.34 0.79 -5.06
N SER A 82 -13.79 0.01 -4.12
CA SER A 82 -13.27 0.51 -2.84
C SER A 82 -12.14 1.52 -3.06
N ILE A 83 -11.13 1.16 -3.88
CA ILE A 83 -10.01 2.04 -4.22
C ILE A 83 -10.51 3.33 -4.89
N SER A 84 -11.53 3.25 -5.77
CA SER A 84 -12.12 4.43 -6.39
C SER A 84 -12.75 5.37 -5.36
N GLN A 85 -13.45 4.84 -4.35
CA GLN A 85 -14.09 5.66 -3.31
C GLN A 85 -13.04 6.35 -2.42
N GLU A 86 -12.01 5.62 -2.01
CA GLU A 86 -10.92 6.17 -1.21
C GLU A 86 -10.23 7.34 -1.95
N HIS A 87 -9.84 7.12 -3.21
CA HIS A 87 -9.19 8.14 -4.02
C HIS A 87 -10.12 9.32 -4.33
N ARG A 88 -11.43 9.09 -4.51
CA ARG A 88 -12.42 10.17 -4.62
C ARG A 88 -12.49 11.01 -3.36
N ALA A 89 -12.64 10.38 -2.20
CA ALA A 89 -12.75 11.08 -0.92
C ALA A 89 -11.47 11.89 -0.63
N LYS A 90 -10.29 11.31 -0.86
CA LYS A 90 -9.02 12.00 -0.70
C LYS A 90 -8.93 13.23 -1.62
N ARG A 91 -9.26 13.06 -2.90
CA ARG A 91 -9.16 14.14 -3.88
C ARG A 91 -10.20 15.25 -3.66
N GLU A 92 -11.41 14.89 -3.25
CA GLU A 92 -12.45 15.84 -2.85
C GLU A 92 -11.99 16.70 -1.68
N ARG A 93 -11.38 16.08 -0.66
CA ARG A 93 -10.84 16.80 0.49
C ARG A 93 -9.74 17.78 0.09
N GLU A 94 -8.76 17.33 -0.69
CA GLU A 94 -7.64 18.17 -1.15
C GLU A 94 -8.12 19.36 -2.00
N ILE A 95 -9.09 19.13 -2.89
CA ILE A 95 -9.65 20.16 -3.76
C ILE A 95 -10.54 21.12 -2.99
N SER A 96 -11.37 20.64 -2.07
CA SER A 96 -12.23 21.50 -1.23
C SER A 96 -11.39 22.50 -0.43
N ILE A 97 -10.29 22.04 0.17
CA ILE A 97 -9.35 22.90 0.89
C ILE A 97 -8.76 23.96 -0.08
N SER A 98 -8.29 23.52 -1.24
CA SER A 98 -7.70 24.41 -2.25
C SER A 98 -8.72 25.45 -2.76
N GLU A 99 -9.96 25.03 -2.98
CA GLU A 99 -11.06 25.86 -3.44
C GLU A 99 -11.43 26.93 -2.41
N GLU A 100 -11.49 26.56 -1.13
CA GLU A 100 -11.77 27.49 -0.03
C GLU A 100 -10.70 28.58 0.07
N TYR A 101 -9.41 28.19 0.08
CA TYR A 101 -8.30 29.15 0.11
C TYR A 101 -8.29 30.06 -1.12
N LEU A 102 -8.55 29.49 -2.31
CA LEU A 102 -8.63 30.23 -3.56
C LEU A 102 -9.74 31.28 -3.50
N LYS A 103 -10.96 30.89 -3.11
CA LYS A 103 -12.11 31.79 -2.99
C LYS A 103 -11.80 32.95 -2.04
N LYS A 104 -11.33 32.66 -0.82
CA LYS A 104 -10.98 33.71 0.16
C LYS A 104 -9.93 34.68 -0.38
N SER A 105 -8.88 34.18 -1.04
CA SER A 105 -7.83 35.03 -1.61
C SER A 105 -8.33 35.93 -2.74
N PHE A 106 -9.18 35.41 -3.62
CA PHE A 106 -9.75 36.18 -4.72
C PHE A 106 -10.81 37.17 -4.24
N GLU A 107 -11.66 36.79 -3.28
CA GLU A 107 -12.64 37.69 -2.67
C GLU A 107 -11.98 38.91 -2.03
N ALA A 108 -10.89 38.71 -1.28
CA ALA A 108 -10.10 39.81 -0.72
C ALA A 108 -9.53 40.72 -1.83
N SER A 109 -8.98 40.13 -2.89
CA SER A 109 -8.41 40.87 -4.03
C SER A 109 -9.46 41.65 -4.82
N ILE A 110 -10.62 41.04 -5.05
CA ILE A 110 -11.77 41.65 -5.74
C ILE A 110 -12.30 42.80 -4.90
N ARG A 111 -12.48 42.62 -3.60
CA ARG A 111 -12.94 43.68 -2.69
C ARG A 111 -12.00 44.89 -2.72
N ALA A 112 -10.69 44.67 -2.60
CA ALA A 112 -9.71 45.75 -2.67
C ALA A 112 -9.75 46.49 -4.03
N ALA A 113 -9.96 45.77 -5.13
CA ALA A 113 -10.12 46.37 -6.45
C ALA A 113 -11.44 47.16 -6.58
N GLN A 114 -12.53 46.65 -6.02
CA GLN A 114 -13.84 47.32 -5.98
C GLN A 114 -13.79 48.59 -5.14
N ASP A 115 -13.13 48.58 -3.98
CA ASP A 115 -12.95 49.76 -3.14
C ASP A 115 -12.15 50.85 -3.88
N SER A 116 -11.12 50.45 -4.63
CA SER A 116 -10.32 51.35 -5.46
C SER A 116 -11.16 51.96 -6.59
N TRP A 117 -11.97 51.15 -7.26
CA TRP A 117 -12.90 51.61 -8.28
C TRP A 117 -13.94 52.58 -7.70
N ALA A 118 -14.53 52.28 -6.54
CA ALA A 118 -15.56 53.12 -5.91
C ALA A 118 -15.03 54.52 -5.57
N LYS A 119 -13.78 54.62 -5.07
CA LYS A 119 -13.12 55.91 -4.82
C LYS A 119 -12.94 56.72 -6.09
N LEU A 120 -12.55 56.09 -7.20
CA LEU A 120 -12.40 56.75 -8.50
C LEU A 120 -13.75 57.15 -9.10
N ALA A 121 -14.77 56.30 -8.97
CA ALA A 121 -16.12 56.58 -9.40
C ALA A 121 -16.71 57.81 -8.69
N ALA A 122 -16.47 57.95 -7.38
CA ALA A 122 -16.89 59.12 -6.61
C ALA A 122 -16.23 60.43 -7.11
N ARG A 123 -14.93 60.39 -7.45
CA ARG A 123 -14.21 61.55 -8.02
C ARG A 123 -14.78 61.98 -9.38
N VAL A 124 -15.04 61.01 -10.25
CA VAL A 124 -15.71 61.28 -11.54
C VAL A 124 -17.10 61.87 -11.32
N ALA A 125 -17.88 61.35 -10.38
CA ALA A 125 -19.20 61.89 -10.04
C ALA A 125 -19.16 63.33 -9.50
N SER A 126 -18.07 63.71 -8.83
CA SER A 126 -17.83 65.10 -8.41
C SER A 126 -17.35 66.04 -9.53
N GLY A 127 -17.25 65.55 -10.77
CA GLY A 127 -16.88 66.35 -11.95
C GLY A 127 -15.40 66.29 -12.34
N GLU A 128 -14.60 65.42 -11.73
CA GLU A 128 -13.17 65.29 -12.06
C GLU A 128 -12.95 64.40 -13.30
N GLU A 129 -12.90 65.01 -14.49
CA GLU A 129 -12.74 64.29 -15.76
C GLU A 129 -11.42 63.50 -15.87
N SER A 130 -10.33 63.96 -15.24
CA SER A 130 -9.04 63.26 -15.22
C SER A 130 -9.10 61.86 -14.58
N ALA A 131 -10.11 61.58 -13.76
CA ALA A 131 -10.28 60.30 -13.08
C ALA A 131 -11.04 59.24 -13.92
N ILE A 132 -11.62 59.61 -15.06
CA ILE A 132 -12.48 58.74 -15.90
C ILE A 132 -11.71 57.51 -16.39
N LEU A 133 -10.53 57.71 -17.00
CA LEU A 133 -9.71 56.60 -17.51
C LEU A 133 -9.25 55.67 -16.39
N ALA A 134 -8.85 56.23 -15.24
CA ALA A 134 -8.42 55.44 -14.09
C ALA A 134 -9.57 54.60 -13.51
N ARG A 135 -10.79 55.16 -13.44
CA ARG A 135 -12.00 54.42 -13.04
C ARG A 135 -12.26 53.25 -13.98
N ASP A 136 -12.21 53.45 -15.29
CA ASP A 136 -12.48 52.39 -16.27
C ASP A 136 -11.47 51.25 -16.18
N GLU A 137 -10.19 51.59 -16.00
CA GLU A 137 -9.16 50.58 -15.79
C GLU A 137 -9.34 49.82 -14.47
N ALA A 138 -9.77 50.50 -13.40
CA ALA A 138 -10.12 49.85 -12.15
C ALA A 138 -11.32 48.89 -12.29
N LEU A 139 -12.33 49.25 -13.11
CA LEU A 139 -13.46 48.37 -13.41
C LEU A 139 -13.01 47.12 -14.18
N ARG A 140 -12.20 47.30 -15.24
CA ARG A 140 -11.61 46.18 -15.99
C ARG A 140 -10.82 45.23 -15.10
N ARG A 141 -10.09 45.77 -14.11
CA ARG A 141 -9.36 44.96 -13.14
C ARG A 141 -10.29 44.12 -12.27
N VAL A 142 -11.42 44.66 -11.82
CA VAL A 142 -12.45 43.90 -11.07
C VAL A 142 -12.98 42.74 -11.94
N ASP A 143 -13.35 43.03 -13.18
CA ASP A 143 -13.91 42.02 -14.09
C ASP A 143 -12.88 40.95 -14.45
N ALA A 144 -11.62 41.33 -14.67
CA ALA A 144 -10.52 40.40 -14.92
C ALA A 144 -10.26 39.46 -13.73
N LEU A 145 -10.36 39.98 -12.49
CA LEU A 145 -10.21 39.16 -11.29
C LEU A 145 -11.36 38.16 -11.14
N LYS A 146 -12.61 38.58 -11.39
CA LYS A 146 -13.79 37.70 -11.35
C LYS A 146 -13.70 36.59 -12.40
N ALA A 147 -13.41 36.94 -13.66
CA ALA A 147 -13.24 35.96 -14.73
C ALA A 147 -12.06 34.99 -14.46
N ARG A 148 -11.00 35.47 -13.79
CA ARG A 148 -9.88 34.62 -13.36
C ARG A 148 -10.28 33.65 -12.25
N LEU A 149 -11.10 34.08 -11.28
CA LEU A 149 -11.65 33.20 -10.25
C LEU A 149 -12.50 32.09 -10.88
N GLU A 150 -13.46 32.43 -11.74
CA GLU A 150 -14.33 31.46 -12.41
C GLU A 150 -13.52 30.41 -13.18
N ARG A 151 -12.51 30.86 -13.95
CA ARG A 151 -11.63 29.94 -14.68
C ARG A 151 -10.87 29.00 -13.74
N LYS A 152 -10.37 29.51 -12.62
CA LYS A 152 -9.64 28.70 -11.63
C LYS A 152 -10.56 27.69 -10.94
N LEU A 153 -11.80 28.07 -10.64
CA LEU A 153 -12.80 27.14 -10.11
C LEU A 153 -13.15 26.05 -11.13
N SER A 154 -13.31 26.41 -12.40
CA SER A 154 -13.52 25.42 -13.48
C SER A 154 -12.34 24.46 -13.61
N GLU A 155 -11.10 24.96 -13.54
CA GLU A 155 -9.89 24.12 -13.56
C GLU A 155 -9.88 23.12 -12.38
N LEU A 156 -10.24 23.56 -11.17
CA LEU A 156 -10.34 22.70 -9.98
C LEU A 156 -11.43 21.63 -10.14
N ALA A 157 -12.57 21.97 -10.74
CA ALA A 157 -13.66 21.01 -10.95
C ALA A 157 -13.23 19.80 -11.78
N HIS A 158 -12.41 19.99 -12.82
CA HIS A 158 -11.84 18.89 -13.60
C HIS A 158 -10.87 18.04 -12.77
N LEU A 159 -10.04 18.67 -11.94
CA LEU A 159 -9.13 17.93 -11.07
C LEU A 159 -9.89 17.05 -10.07
N ARG A 160 -11.17 17.30 -9.82
CA ARG A 160 -12.03 16.52 -8.91
C ARG A 160 -12.48 15.18 -9.49
N VAL A 161 -12.40 15.04 -10.81
CA VAL A 161 -12.89 13.85 -11.51
C VAL A 161 -11.99 12.64 -11.21
N VAL A 162 -12.63 11.57 -10.72
CA VAL A 162 -12.02 10.25 -10.54
C VAL A 162 -12.96 9.19 -11.10
N ARG A 163 -12.48 8.45 -12.10
CA ARG A 163 -13.24 7.41 -12.82
C ARG A 163 -12.48 6.07 -12.80
N PRO A 164 -13.19 4.94 -12.75
CA PRO A 164 -12.57 3.64 -12.98
C PRO A 164 -11.90 3.59 -14.36
N GLY A 165 -10.64 3.17 -14.39
CA GLY A 165 -9.90 2.91 -15.63
C GLY A 165 -9.96 1.45 -16.07
N PRO A 166 -9.27 1.09 -17.16
CA PRO A 166 -9.20 -0.29 -17.60
C PRO A 166 -8.48 -1.19 -16.57
N ILE A 167 -8.82 -2.47 -16.61
CA ILE A 167 -8.12 -3.56 -15.93
C ILE A 167 -7.40 -4.35 -17.02
N ALA A 168 -6.08 -4.47 -16.90
CA ALA A 168 -5.26 -5.19 -17.85
C ALA A 168 -4.84 -6.53 -17.25
N TYR A 169 -5.07 -7.61 -17.99
CA TYR A 169 -4.56 -8.93 -17.66
C TYR A 169 -3.09 -9.03 -18.09
N LEU A 170 -2.21 -9.44 -17.18
CA LEU A 170 -0.78 -9.57 -17.45
C LEU A 170 -0.35 -11.03 -17.66
N GLY A 171 -0.99 -11.98 -16.98
CA GLY A 171 -0.65 -13.39 -17.04
C GLY A 171 -1.29 -14.20 -15.92
N THR A 172 -1.18 -15.52 -16.04
CA THR A 172 -1.61 -16.50 -15.05
C THR A 172 -0.44 -17.46 -14.81
N ALA A 173 -0.23 -17.83 -13.55
CA ALA A 173 0.67 -18.90 -13.16
C ALA A 173 -0.16 -20.05 -12.57
N ILE A 174 0.14 -21.28 -12.98
CA ILE A 174 -0.40 -22.48 -12.34
C ILE A 174 0.56 -22.87 -11.23
N VAL A 175 0.04 -22.99 -10.02
CA VAL A 175 0.83 -23.32 -8.84
C VAL A 175 0.42 -24.70 -8.34
N ASN A 176 1.37 -25.62 -8.35
CA ASN A 176 1.19 -26.96 -7.80
C ASN A 176 1.93 -27.06 -6.46
N PRO A 177 1.38 -27.76 -5.45
CA PRO A 177 2.10 -28.03 -4.21
C PRO A 177 3.40 -28.78 -4.48
N ALA A 178 4.48 -28.48 -3.74
CA ALA A 178 5.76 -29.16 -3.88
C ALA A 178 5.60 -30.68 -3.75
N GLU A 179 6.28 -31.50 -4.58
CA GLU A 179 6.15 -32.97 -4.50
C GLU A 179 6.90 -33.58 -3.29
N ASN A 180 7.86 -32.84 -2.72
CA ASN A 180 8.68 -33.32 -1.60
C ASN A 180 7.99 -33.11 -0.25
N GLN A 181 7.71 -34.21 0.45
CA GLN A 181 7.05 -34.23 1.76
C GLN A 181 7.82 -33.47 2.84
N GLU A 182 9.16 -33.56 2.88
CA GLU A 182 9.97 -32.84 3.89
C GLU A 182 9.82 -31.33 3.74
N ILE A 183 9.71 -30.84 2.50
CA ILE A 183 9.51 -29.41 2.23
C ILE A 183 8.08 -28.99 2.57
N ARG A 184 7.10 -29.86 2.32
CA ARG A 184 5.72 -29.62 2.76
C ARG A 184 5.69 -29.45 4.27
N ASP A 185 6.25 -30.39 5.02
CA ASP A 185 6.23 -30.39 6.48
C ASP A 185 6.95 -29.15 7.08
N LEU A 186 8.01 -28.65 6.43
CA LEU A 186 8.70 -27.42 6.82
C LEU A 186 7.91 -26.13 6.54
N MET A 187 6.99 -26.16 5.56
CA MET A 187 6.21 -25.01 5.10
C MET A 187 4.72 -25.09 5.43
N VAL A 188 4.26 -26.15 6.10
CA VAL A 188 2.87 -26.23 6.58
C VAL A 188 2.65 -25.13 7.61
N SER A 189 1.68 -24.29 7.30
CA SER A 189 1.10 -23.30 8.20
C SER A 189 -0.07 -23.95 8.95
N ASP A 190 -0.04 -23.88 10.28
CA ASP A 190 -1.17 -24.21 11.15
C ASP A 190 -1.75 -22.87 11.67
N PRO A 191 -2.96 -22.46 11.23
CA PRO A 191 -3.55 -21.17 11.61
C PRO A 191 -3.70 -21.00 13.12
N GLU A 192 -3.87 -22.08 13.87
CA GLU A 192 -3.93 -22.04 15.33
C GLU A 192 -2.55 -21.64 15.91
N ILE A 193 -1.48 -22.22 15.38
CA ILE A 193 -0.10 -21.95 15.80
C ILE A 193 0.33 -20.53 15.44
N GLU A 194 -0.04 -20.05 14.25
CA GLU A 194 0.22 -18.68 13.82
C GLU A 194 -0.47 -17.66 14.74
N LYS A 195 -1.74 -17.90 15.07
CA LYS A 195 -2.48 -17.03 15.97
C LYS A 195 -1.83 -16.96 17.36
N ILE A 196 -1.46 -18.11 17.93
CA ILE A 196 -0.77 -18.15 19.23
C ILE A 196 0.57 -17.41 19.15
N ALA A 197 1.36 -17.63 18.11
CA ALA A 197 2.65 -16.97 17.94
C ALA A 197 2.51 -15.45 17.83
N MET A 198 1.51 -14.97 17.09
CA MET A 198 1.18 -13.54 16.96
C MET A 198 0.78 -12.92 18.31
N GLU A 199 -0.07 -13.61 19.08
CA GLU A 199 -0.48 -13.17 20.42
C GLU A 199 0.72 -13.05 21.37
N VAL A 200 1.59 -14.06 21.41
CA VAL A 200 2.82 -14.06 22.22
C VAL A 200 3.75 -12.91 21.80
N ALA A 201 3.96 -12.71 20.49
CA ALA A 201 4.82 -11.65 19.98
C ALA A 201 4.30 -10.24 20.33
N MET A 202 2.99 -10.00 20.14
CA MET A 202 2.37 -8.73 20.51
C MET A 202 2.43 -8.49 22.02
N GLU A 203 2.13 -9.50 22.83
CA GLU A 203 2.15 -9.37 24.28
C GLU A 203 3.55 -9.08 24.82
N TYR A 204 4.58 -9.73 24.26
CA TYR A 204 5.98 -9.45 24.57
C TYR A 204 6.34 -7.98 24.29
N GLU A 205 5.91 -7.43 23.16
CA GLU A 205 6.16 -6.02 22.83
C GLU A 205 5.43 -5.08 23.80
N ARG A 206 4.15 -5.34 24.09
CA ARG A 206 3.36 -4.53 25.06
C ARG A 206 3.99 -4.49 26.44
N LYS A 207 4.43 -5.64 26.98
CA LYS A 207 5.10 -5.74 28.28
C LYS A 207 6.36 -4.89 28.37
N ARG A 208 6.99 -4.57 27.25
CA ARG A 208 8.20 -3.74 27.15
C ARG A 208 7.90 -2.26 26.90
N GLY A 209 6.63 -1.85 26.93
CA GLY A 209 6.20 -0.49 26.63
C GLY A 209 6.22 -0.14 25.14
N TRP A 210 6.22 -1.14 24.27
CA TRP A 210 6.04 -0.94 22.83
C TRP A 210 4.56 -1.03 22.46
N GLU A 211 4.19 -0.42 21.34
CA GLU A 211 2.82 -0.42 20.80
C GLU A 211 2.76 -1.24 19.50
N PRO A 212 2.49 -2.55 19.58
CA PRO A 212 2.35 -3.41 18.41
C PRO A 212 0.98 -3.28 17.76
N THR A 213 0.98 -3.25 16.43
CA THR A 213 -0.20 -3.28 15.57
C THR A 213 -0.04 -4.43 14.57
N ASP A 214 -1.04 -5.30 14.48
CA ASP A 214 -1.11 -6.34 13.46
C ASP A 214 -1.38 -5.69 12.09
N VAL A 215 -0.48 -5.95 11.15
CA VAL A 215 -0.54 -5.47 9.76
C VAL A 215 -0.51 -6.62 8.74
N SER A 216 -0.52 -7.87 9.19
CA SER A 216 -0.44 -9.09 8.35
C SER A 216 -1.52 -9.13 7.27
N GLN A 217 -2.72 -8.63 7.59
CA GLN A 217 -3.89 -8.64 6.70
C GLN A 217 -4.00 -7.41 5.79
N LEU A 218 -3.12 -6.40 5.92
CA LEU A 218 -3.25 -5.17 5.13
C LEU A 218 -2.98 -5.39 3.63
N LYS A 219 -2.30 -6.49 3.26
CA LYS A 219 -1.95 -6.85 1.87
C LYS A 219 -1.40 -5.65 1.07
N ASP A 220 -0.72 -4.72 1.74
CA ASP A 220 -0.26 -3.42 1.23
C ASP A 220 1.20 -3.44 0.74
N GLY A 221 1.83 -4.62 0.72
CA GLY A 221 3.24 -4.81 0.36
C GLY A 221 4.21 -4.43 1.49
N SER A 222 3.72 -4.23 2.72
CA SER A 222 4.57 -4.01 3.90
C SER A 222 5.51 -5.19 4.17
N GLY A 223 5.04 -6.43 3.97
CA GLY A 223 5.87 -7.65 3.98
C GLY A 223 6.45 -8.01 5.35
N PHE A 224 5.65 -7.83 6.40
CA PHE A 224 5.88 -8.29 7.78
C PHE A 224 4.54 -8.30 8.53
N ASP A 225 4.47 -9.03 9.65
CA ASP A 225 3.21 -9.27 10.36
C ASP A 225 2.84 -8.17 11.36
N ILE A 226 3.81 -7.66 12.13
CA ILE A 226 3.57 -6.69 13.21
C ILE A 226 4.41 -5.44 13.02
N ARG A 227 3.76 -4.27 13.12
CA ARG A 227 4.43 -2.97 13.29
C ARG A 227 4.41 -2.59 14.76
N SER A 228 5.58 -2.50 15.38
CA SER A 228 5.69 -2.15 16.79
C SER A 228 6.43 -0.82 16.96
N LEU A 229 5.78 0.15 17.59
CA LEU A 229 6.36 1.47 17.86
C LEU A 229 6.92 1.51 19.28
N GLY A 230 8.21 1.84 19.40
CA GLY A 230 8.87 1.97 20.70
C GLY A 230 8.38 3.19 21.48
N PRO A 231 8.77 3.32 22.77
CA PRO A 231 8.50 4.53 23.53
C PRO A 231 9.11 5.76 22.83
N ALA A 232 8.47 6.92 23.02
CA ALA A 232 8.98 8.17 22.50
C ALA A 232 10.24 8.61 23.25
N ASP A 233 11.25 9.07 22.51
CA ASP A 233 12.40 9.76 23.08
C ASP A 233 12.01 11.19 23.53
N ASP A 234 12.97 11.90 24.12
CA ASP A 234 12.79 13.27 24.62
C ASP A 234 12.31 14.27 23.54
N TYR A 235 12.43 13.91 22.26
CA TYR A 235 12.04 14.71 21.10
C TYR A 235 10.77 14.19 20.42
N GLY A 236 10.09 13.21 21.02
CA GLY A 236 8.88 12.60 20.47
C GLY A 236 9.14 11.61 19.34
N ARG A 237 10.39 11.25 19.04
CA ARG A 237 10.73 10.27 18.01
C ARG A 237 10.55 8.87 18.58
N ARG A 238 9.97 7.98 17.77
CA ARG A 238 9.69 6.60 18.16
C ARG A 238 10.43 5.65 17.24
N GLU A 239 11.14 4.70 17.82
CA GLU A 239 11.72 3.59 17.05
C GLU A 239 10.60 2.73 16.46
N ILE A 240 10.88 2.09 15.32
CA ILE A 240 9.92 1.22 14.63
C ILE A 240 10.57 -0.15 14.46
N ARG A 241 9.86 -1.18 14.90
CA ARG A 241 10.14 -2.58 14.57
C ARG A 241 9.13 -3.09 13.56
N ARG A 242 9.65 -3.77 12.54
CA ARG A 242 8.92 -4.50 11.51
C ARG A 242 9.17 -5.97 11.80
N ILE A 243 8.19 -6.65 12.37
CA ILE A 243 8.37 -7.96 12.96
C ILE A 243 7.66 -8.99 12.09
N GLU A 244 8.43 -9.99 11.64
CA GLU A 244 7.95 -11.24 11.05
C GLU A 244 7.84 -12.29 12.15
N VAL A 245 6.72 -13.02 12.23
CA VAL A 245 6.45 -13.99 13.30
C VAL A 245 6.35 -15.40 12.72
N LYS A 246 7.15 -16.33 13.26
CA LYS A 246 7.09 -17.75 12.90
C LYS A 246 6.78 -18.60 14.13
N GLY A 247 5.68 -19.36 14.08
CA GLY A 247 5.27 -20.27 15.13
C GLY A 247 5.62 -21.74 14.83
N ARG A 248 5.88 -22.54 15.87
CA ARG A 248 6.00 -24.00 15.79
C ARG A 248 5.34 -24.69 16.98
N VAL A 249 4.79 -25.88 16.72
CA VAL A 249 4.23 -26.76 17.75
C VAL A 249 5.29 -27.14 18.77
N ASP A 250 6.47 -27.53 18.29
CA ASP A 250 7.65 -27.89 19.07
C ASP A 250 8.85 -27.04 18.63
N GLU A 251 9.99 -27.22 19.28
CA GLU A 251 11.24 -26.64 18.79
C GLU A 251 11.61 -27.19 17.41
N GLY A 252 11.93 -26.29 16.47
CA GLY A 252 12.34 -26.68 15.14
C GLY A 252 12.74 -25.52 14.24
N ASP A 253 13.20 -25.89 13.05
CA ASP A 253 13.65 -24.98 12.01
C ASP A 253 12.50 -24.08 11.51
N VAL A 254 12.87 -22.88 11.06
CA VAL A 254 11.96 -21.96 10.39
C VAL A 254 12.43 -21.70 8.97
N VAL A 255 11.46 -21.47 8.08
CA VAL A 255 11.70 -21.09 6.71
C VAL A 255 11.22 -19.66 6.53
N LEU A 256 12.11 -18.80 6.04
CA LEU A 256 11.72 -17.50 5.52
C LEU A 256 11.44 -17.63 4.03
N THR A 257 10.31 -17.07 3.60
CA THR A 257 10.02 -16.95 2.17
C THR A 257 11.04 -16.03 1.50
N THR A 258 11.12 -16.06 0.17
CA THR A 258 12.04 -15.16 -0.55
C THR A 258 11.66 -13.71 -0.35
N ASN A 259 10.36 -13.41 -0.29
CA ASN A 259 9.89 -12.07 0.00
C ASN A 259 10.31 -11.61 1.40
N GLU A 260 10.06 -12.40 2.44
CA GLU A 260 10.46 -12.11 3.82
C GLU A 260 11.98 -11.88 3.93
N TRP A 261 12.78 -12.72 3.27
CA TRP A 261 14.22 -12.57 3.24
C TRP A 261 14.67 -11.25 2.58
N ARG A 262 14.01 -10.83 1.49
CA ARG A 262 14.27 -9.53 0.87
C ARG A 262 13.83 -8.36 1.76
N GLN A 263 12.72 -8.51 2.47
CA GLN A 263 12.25 -7.48 3.42
C GLN A 263 13.22 -7.33 4.58
N ALA A 264 13.77 -8.44 5.09
CA ALA A 264 14.84 -8.41 6.07
C ALA A 264 16.07 -7.62 5.58
N HIS A 265 16.49 -7.83 4.33
CA HIS A 265 17.58 -7.05 3.73
C HIS A 265 17.24 -5.57 3.57
N ARG A 266 16.01 -5.27 3.13
CA ARG A 266 15.55 -3.91 2.86
C ARG A 266 15.45 -3.06 4.13
N HIS A 267 14.93 -3.64 5.21
CA HIS A 267 14.62 -2.92 6.45
C HIS A 267 15.71 -3.06 7.52
N GLY A 268 16.65 -3.97 7.35
CA GLY A 268 17.89 -4.08 8.14
C GLY A 268 17.63 -4.11 9.64
N ASP A 269 18.22 -3.16 10.38
CA ASP A 269 18.16 -3.10 11.85
C ASP A 269 16.76 -2.81 12.40
N THR A 270 15.83 -2.38 11.56
CA THR A 270 14.42 -2.21 11.94
C THR A 270 13.57 -3.46 11.68
N TYR A 271 14.11 -4.47 11.01
CA TYR A 271 13.45 -5.75 10.76
C TYR A 271 13.81 -6.78 11.83
N TRP A 272 12.81 -7.49 12.32
CA TRP A 272 12.96 -8.47 13.38
C TRP A 272 12.26 -9.77 12.99
N LEU A 273 12.87 -10.91 13.32
CA LEU A 273 12.25 -12.22 13.25
C LEU A 273 11.96 -12.68 14.68
N TYR A 274 10.69 -12.96 14.96
CA TYR A 274 10.22 -13.51 16.22
C TYR A 274 9.83 -14.95 15.99
N VAL A 275 10.54 -15.88 16.64
CA VAL A 275 10.24 -17.31 16.56
C VAL A 275 9.60 -17.74 17.88
N VAL A 276 8.40 -18.31 17.80
CA VAL A 276 7.69 -18.85 18.96
C VAL A 276 7.67 -20.37 18.86
N TRP A 277 8.36 -21.03 19.79
CA TRP A 277 8.34 -22.48 19.93
C TRP A 277 7.39 -22.92 21.03
N ASN A 278 7.02 -24.20 20.99
CA ASN A 278 6.15 -24.83 21.97
C ASN A 278 4.77 -24.16 22.05
N CYS A 279 4.22 -23.68 20.93
CA CYS A 279 2.98 -22.89 20.93
C CYS A 279 1.79 -23.62 21.57
N LYS A 280 1.74 -24.96 21.51
CA LYS A 280 0.67 -25.79 22.13
C LYS A 280 0.93 -26.14 23.60
N SER A 281 1.98 -25.61 24.20
CA SER A 281 2.36 -25.83 25.60
C SER A 281 2.22 -24.55 26.40
N ASP A 282 1.94 -24.65 27.71
CA ASP A 282 1.96 -23.53 28.66
C ASP A 282 3.37 -22.93 28.87
N LYS A 283 4.39 -23.48 28.21
CA LYS A 283 5.79 -23.04 28.28
C LYS A 283 6.26 -22.54 26.92
N GLN A 284 5.55 -21.58 26.33
CA GLN A 284 5.98 -20.97 25.08
C GLN A 284 7.35 -20.32 25.24
N GLN A 285 8.16 -20.43 24.19
CA GLN A 285 9.49 -19.82 24.14
C GLN A 285 9.54 -18.84 22.98
N LEU A 286 9.72 -17.56 23.29
CA LEU A 286 9.92 -16.52 22.28
C LEU A 286 11.41 -16.25 22.11
N ILE A 287 11.85 -16.29 20.86
CA ILE A 287 13.21 -15.92 20.45
C ILE A 287 13.12 -14.73 19.50
N THR A 288 13.84 -13.67 19.82
CA THR A 288 13.88 -12.45 19.01
C THR A 288 15.23 -12.28 18.32
N ILE A 289 15.22 -12.03 17.02
CA ILE A 289 16.42 -11.78 16.20
C ILE A 289 16.27 -10.44 15.48
N GLN A 290 17.19 -9.51 15.73
CA GLN A 290 17.28 -8.25 15.00
C GLN A 290 18.12 -8.42 13.74
N ASN A 291 17.66 -7.84 12.64
CA ASN A 291 18.32 -7.90 11.33
C ASN A 291 18.68 -9.35 10.93
N PRO A 292 17.67 -10.23 10.77
CA PRO A 292 17.90 -11.63 10.46
C PRO A 292 18.69 -11.82 9.15
N ALA A 293 18.56 -10.91 8.18
CA ALA A 293 19.40 -10.91 6.98
C ALA A 293 20.89 -10.86 7.29
N LYS A 294 21.31 -9.93 8.17
CA LYS A 294 22.72 -9.79 8.58
C LYS A 294 23.18 -10.97 9.44
N VAL A 295 22.34 -11.45 10.35
CA VAL A 295 22.67 -12.55 11.27
C VAL A 295 22.78 -13.88 10.54
N PHE A 296 21.87 -14.16 9.60
CA PHE A 296 21.74 -15.47 8.96
C PHE A 296 22.44 -15.56 7.60
N ALA A 297 22.80 -14.46 6.93
CA ALA A 297 23.46 -14.51 5.61
C ALA A 297 24.65 -15.51 5.50
N PRO A 298 25.50 -15.72 6.53
CA PRO A 298 26.60 -16.67 6.43
C PRO A 298 26.19 -18.15 6.56
N HIS A 299 24.99 -18.45 7.07
CA HIS A 299 24.57 -19.81 7.46
C HIS A 299 23.18 -20.22 6.94
N ALA A 300 22.42 -19.31 6.30
CA ALA A 300 21.12 -19.62 5.72
C ALA A 300 21.28 -20.54 4.50
N ARG A 301 20.61 -21.69 4.53
CA ARG A 301 20.57 -22.59 3.37
C ARG A 301 19.44 -22.16 2.44
N ALA A 302 19.80 -21.72 1.24
CA ALA A 302 18.82 -21.47 0.19
C ALA A 302 18.14 -22.79 -0.22
N LEU A 303 16.81 -22.83 -0.13
CA LEU A 303 16.00 -23.89 -0.67
C LEU A 303 15.80 -23.62 -2.17
N THR A 304 16.24 -24.54 -3.02
CA THR A 304 16.15 -24.42 -4.49
C THR A 304 14.89 -25.06 -5.08
N ILE A 305 14.22 -25.93 -4.31
CA ILE A 305 12.98 -26.61 -4.72
C ILE A 305 11.76 -25.76 -4.37
N VAL A 306 11.84 -24.94 -3.31
CA VAL A 306 10.94 -23.83 -3.01
C VAL A 306 11.80 -22.61 -2.67
N LYS A 307 11.65 -21.48 -3.38
CA LYS A 307 12.41 -20.26 -3.17
C LYS A 307 12.21 -19.72 -1.75
N GLY A 308 13.10 -20.10 -0.85
CA GLY A 308 13.10 -19.67 0.55
C GLY A 308 14.45 -19.97 1.21
N TYR A 309 14.58 -19.60 2.48
CA TYR A 309 15.78 -19.77 3.28
C TYR A 309 15.44 -20.53 4.55
N GLN A 310 16.04 -21.69 4.75
CA GLN A 310 15.92 -22.47 5.98
C GLN A 310 16.96 -22.00 7.00
N ILE A 311 16.52 -21.80 8.23
CA ILE A 311 17.35 -21.41 9.37
C ILE A 311 17.21 -22.50 10.45
N SER A 312 18.33 -23.06 10.90
CA SER A 312 18.33 -24.17 11.85
C SER A 312 17.99 -23.74 13.29
N SER A 313 17.27 -24.58 14.03
CA SER A 313 16.92 -24.34 15.43
C SER A 313 18.13 -24.08 16.33
N ASN A 314 19.21 -24.85 16.14
CA ASN A 314 20.46 -24.66 16.88
C ASN A 314 21.03 -23.25 16.66
N PHE A 315 21.04 -22.74 15.43
CA PHE A 315 21.55 -21.42 15.13
C PHE A 315 20.64 -20.30 15.66
N ILE A 316 19.32 -20.52 15.65
CA ILE A 316 18.33 -19.62 16.26
C ILE A 316 18.60 -19.46 17.76
N LYS A 317 18.90 -20.55 18.47
CA LYS A 317 19.25 -20.51 19.91
C LYS A 317 20.55 -19.77 20.20
N GLU A 318 21.58 -20.00 19.39
CA GLU A 318 22.90 -19.40 19.59
C GLU A 318 22.87 -17.88 19.37
N THR A 319 22.06 -17.40 18.42
CA THR A 319 22.08 -15.99 17.99
C THR A 319 20.92 -15.15 18.53
N GLY A 320 19.79 -15.77 18.83
CA GLY A 320 18.59 -15.08 19.29
C GLY A 320 18.59 -14.78 20.79
N LYS A 321 17.81 -13.80 21.22
CA LYS A 321 17.55 -13.54 22.64
C LYS A 321 16.25 -14.23 23.05
N GLY A 322 16.38 -15.30 23.84
CA GLY A 322 15.27 -16.10 24.34
C GLY A 322 14.65 -15.53 25.61
N SER A 323 13.33 -15.67 25.76
CA SER A 323 12.62 -15.46 27.02
C SER A 323 11.52 -16.51 27.17
N SER A 324 11.39 -17.09 28.36
CA SER A 324 10.18 -17.82 28.74
C SER A 324 9.08 -16.79 29.00
N VAL A 325 7.96 -16.91 28.28
CA VAL A 325 6.90 -15.88 28.26
C VAL A 325 5.67 -16.32 29.03
#